data_AF-A0A100WFH0-F1
#
_entry.id   AF-A0A100WFH0-F1
#
_cell.length_a   1.000
_cell.length_b   1.000
_cell.length_c   1.000
_cell.angle_alpha   90.00
_cell.angle_beta   90.00
_cell.angle_gamma   90.00
#
_symmetry.space_group_name_H-M   'P 1'
#
loop_
_entity.id
_entity.type
_entity.pdbx_description
1 polymer ?
#
loop_
_entity_poly.entity_id
_entity_poly.type
_entity_poly.pdbx_seq_one_letter_code
_entity_poly.pdbx_strand_id
1 'polypeptide(L)' 'MTTVAIDKKKFKGTTARVTITGVRIKTDQCAGQSFIRSYATLTSSTDNTDDVITYLGVTKAV' A
#
# COMPACT_ATOMS: atom_id res chain seq x y z
N MET A 1 -5.19 13.66 -2.15
CA MET A 1 -4.99 12.19 -2.11
C MET A 1 -4.39 11.86 -0.76
N THR A 2 -5.12 11.13 0.08
CA THR A 2 -4.63 10.71 1.39
C THR A 2 -4.14 9.27 1.29
N THR A 3 -2.90 9.04 1.70
CA THR A 3 -2.33 7.69 1.78
C THR A 3 -2.48 7.18 3.20
N VAL A 4 -3.00 5.97 3.34
CA VAL A 4 -3.14 5.31 4.63
C VAL A 4 -2.23 4.09 4.60
N ALA A 5 -1.16 4.12 5.40
CA ALA A 5 -0.28 2.97 5.54
C ALA A 5 -0.98 1.90 6.39
N ILE A 6 -1.21 0.72 5.82
CA ILE A 6 -1.88 -0.38 6.51
C ILE A 6 -0.88 -1.21 7.31
N ASP A 7 0.27 -1.54 6.70
CA ASP A 7 1.35 -2.27 7.36
C ASP A 7 2.70 -1.87 6.75
N LYS A 8 3.76 -1.99 7.54
CA LYS A 8 5.16 -1.85 7.10
C LYS A 8 6.02 -2.85 7.84
N LYS A 9 6.64 -3.76 7.09
CA LYS A 9 7.47 -4.82 7.65
C LYS A 9 8.83 -4.89 6.95
N LYS A 10 9.88 -5.10 7.74
CA LYS A 10 11.20 -5.47 7.21
C LYS A 10 11.21 -6.96 6.89
N PHE A 11 11.75 -7.34 5.76
CA PHE A 11 11.97 -8.75 5.39
C PHE A 11 13.45 -8.99 5.09
N LYS A 12 13.87 -10.25 5.16
CA LYS A 12 15.18 -10.72 4.71
C LYS A 12 14.98 -11.91 3.78
N GLY A 13 15.90 -12.11 2.83
CA GLY A 13 15.82 -13.19 1.84
C GLY A 13 15.25 -12.72 0.51
N THR A 14 14.90 -13.67 -0.36
CA THR A 14 14.52 -13.41 -1.76
C THR A 14 13.01 -13.39 -2.01
N THR A 15 12.19 -13.73 -1.02
CA THR A 15 10.73 -13.79 -1.16
C THR A 15 10.05 -13.24 0.07
N ALA A 16 9.11 -12.33 -0.14
CA ALA A 16 8.26 -11.76 0.90
C ALA A 16 6.79 -11.96 0.55
N ARG A 17 5.99 -12.39 1.53
CA ARG A 17 4.53 -12.44 1.42
C ARG A 17 3.93 -11.78 2.65
N VAL A 18 3.04 -10.82 2.41
CA VAL A 18 2.22 -10.18 3.44
C VAL A 18 0.77 -10.40 3.05
N THR A 19 -0.01 -10.95 3.98
CA THR A 19 -1.45 -11.18 3.79
C THR A 19 -2.18 -10.38 4.84
N ILE A 20 -3.03 -9.46 4.39
CA ILE A 20 -3.84 -8.60 5.25
C ILE A 20 -5.30 -8.97 5.02
N THR A 21 -6.03 -9.26 6.09
CA THR A 21 -7.45 -9.62 6.04
C THR A 21 -8.25 -8.72 6.95
N GLY A 22 -9.52 -8.49 6.63
CA GLY A 22 -10.43 -7.72 7.48
C GLY A 22 -10.18 -6.20 7.53
N VAL A 23 -9.50 -5.62 6.52
CA VAL A 23 -9.32 -4.16 6.44
C VAL A 23 -10.66 -3.47 6.31
N ARG A 24 -10.96 -2.53 7.21
CA ARG A 24 -12.16 -1.68 7.17
C ARG A 24 -11.74 -0.23 7.03
N ILE A 25 -12.25 0.43 5.99
CA ILE A 25 -11.98 1.84 5.70
C ILE A 25 -13.32 2.57 5.77
N LYS A 26 -13.38 3.64 6.56
CA LYS A 26 -14.53 4.54 6.64
C LYS A 26 -14.10 5.91 6.14
N THR A 27 -14.82 6.43 5.15
CA THR A 27 -14.60 7.77 4.61
C THR A 27 -15.84 8.61 4.88
N ASP A 28 -15.83 9.38 5.97
CA ASP A 28 -16.93 10.26 6.34
C ASP A 28 -16.76 11.66 5.73
N GLN A 29 -17.86 12.41 5.60
CA GLN A 29 -17.86 13.81 5.17
C GLN A 29 -17.24 14.07 3.78
N CYS A 30 -17.34 13.12 2.84
CA CYS A 30 -16.93 13.36 1.46
C CYS A 30 -18.05 14.07 0.68
N ALA A 31 -17.74 15.24 0.10
CA ALA A 31 -18.63 15.88 -0.86
C ALA A 31 -18.40 15.25 -2.24
N GLY A 32 -19.25 14.29 -2.62
CA GLY A 32 -19.20 13.60 -3.91
C GLY A 32 -18.68 12.17 -3.83
N GLN A 33 -18.25 11.63 -4.98
CA GLN A 33 -17.82 10.23 -5.10
C GLN A 33 -16.43 10.02 -4.50
N SER A 34 -16.27 8.98 -3.71
CA SER A 34 -14.97 8.57 -3.17
C SER A 34 -14.30 7.53 -4.06
N PHE A 35 -12.98 7.58 -4.12
CA PHE A 35 -12.17 6.61 -4.85
C PHE A 35 -11.10 6.03 -3.95
N ILE A 36 -10.99 4.70 -3.93
CA ILE A 36 -9.96 3.97 -3.20
C ILE A 36 -9.08 3.24 -4.21
N ARG A 37 -7.77 3.35 -4.02
CA ARG A 37 -6.77 2.58 -4.78
C ARG A 37 -5.78 1.96 -3.82
N SER A 38 -5.71 0.63 -3.82
CA SER A 38 -4.69 -0.10 -3.09
C SER A 38 -3.33 0.08 -3.74
N TYR A 39 -2.28 0.16 -2.94
CA TYR A 39 -0.90 0.15 -3.42
C TYR A 39 -0.02 -0.65 -2.47
N ALA A 40 1.10 -1.14 -2.99
CA ALA A 40 2.15 -1.79 -2.22
C ALA A 40 3.51 -1.30 -2.70
N THR A 41 4.38 -0.92 -1.77
CA THR A 41 5.74 -0.48 -2.08
C THR A 41 6.74 -1.47 -1.48
N LEU A 42 7.60 -2.00 -2.33
CA LEU A 42 8.75 -2.79 -1.94
C LEU A 42 10.00 -1.92 -2.06
N THR A 43 10.73 -1.77 -0.96
CA THR A 43 12.04 -1.13 -0.93
C THR A 43 13.08 -2.19 -0.59
N SER A 44 14.04 -2.38 -1.49
CA SER A 44 15.21 -3.22 -1.26
C SER A 44 16.43 -2.33 -1.16
N SER A 45 17.09 -2.34 -0.01
CA SER A 45 18.21 -1.46 0.31
C SER A 45 19.50 -2.26 0.47
N THR A 46 20.58 -1.76 -0.11
CA THR A 46 21.97 -2.14 0.20
C THR A 46 22.67 -0.96 0.86
N ASP A 47 23.95 -1.10 1.21
CA ASP A 47 24.72 0.01 1.81
C ASP A 47 24.88 1.21 0.86
N ASN A 48 24.77 0.99 -0.46
CA ASN A 48 25.08 1.99 -1.49
C ASN A 48 23.90 2.31 -2.41
N THR A 49 22.84 1.50 -2.43
CA THR A 49 21.71 1.63 -3.37
C THR A 49 20.38 1.27 -2.74
N ASP A 50 19.34 1.97 -3.18
CA ASP A 50 17.94 1.68 -2.83
C ASP A 50 17.13 1.44 -4.10
N ASP A 51 16.57 0.24 -4.23
CA ASP A 51 15.63 -0.12 -5.28
C ASP A 51 14.20 -0.02 -4.73
N VAL A 52 13.36 0.80 -5.36
CA VAL A 52 11.98 1.03 -4.93
C VAL A 52 11.01 0.69 -6.05
N ILE A 53 10.12 -0.27 -5.79
CA ILE A 53 9.05 -0.68 -6.72
C ILE A 53 7.70 -0.43 -6.05
N THR A 54 6.78 0.19 -6.78
CA THR A 54 5.40 0.40 -6.30
C THR A 54 4.40 -0.23 -7.25
N TYR A 55 3.55 -1.09 -6.69
CA TYR A 55 2.42 -1.70 -7.38
C TYR A 55 1.16 -0.91 -7.08
N LEU A 56 0.38 -0.62 -8.12
CA LEU A 56 -0.90 0.05 -8.02
C LEU A 56 -2.02 -0.92 -8.42
N GLY A 57 -3.00 -1.08 -7.55
CA GLY A 57 -4.23 -1.81 -7.86
C GLY A 57 -5.19 -0.98 -8.70
N VAL A 58 -6.28 -1.62 -9.13
CA VAL A 58 -7.37 -0.95 -9.82
C VAL A 58 -8.08 0.02 -8.86
N THR A 59 -8.30 1.25 -9.31
CA THR A 59 -9.09 2.22 -8.57
C THR A 59 -10.56 1.78 -8.52
N LYS A 60 -11.16 1.83 -7.33
CA LYS A 60 -12.58 1.52 -7.11
C LYS A 60 -13.30 2.76 -6.59
N ALA A 61 -14.45 3.05 -7.18
CA ALA A 61 -15.42 3.98 -6.63
C ALA A 61 -16.12 3.35 -5.42
N VAL A 62 -16.28 4.14 -4.36
CA VAL A 62 -16.99 3.76 -3.12
C VAL A 62 -17.90 4.86 -2.63
#